data_AF-A0A7Y6Z8N4-F1
#
_entry.id   AF-A0A7Y6Z8N4-F1
#
_cell.length_a   1.000
_cell.length_b   1.000
_cell.length_c   1.000
_cell.angle_alpha   90.00
_cell.angle_beta   90.00
_cell.angle_gamma   90.00
#
_symmetry.space_group_name_H-M   'P 1'
#
loop_
_entity.id
_entity.type
_entity.pdbx_description
1 polymer ?
#
loop_
_entity_poly.entity_id
_entity_poly.type
_entity_poly.pdbx_seq_one_letter_code
_entity_poly.pdbx_strand_id
1 'polypeptide(L)'
;MKLLTFILFFVLVTQYTHASLYQCSSPDGGVSFQDLPCSTDTQQKQLKNDYDSRGFLKKWFLSPKISSSSVKCTDKKCSCGNEEVMFTPRVPSFALEKSIDALINSWDTYNDILSRSTDYAGKRNTDVDALRRQACRIKIYQRMFNVHYSEVTKVNDVYEKNLANEKRKEKNRKEACLETSKQTHEEAIQAKKDGRPDKYTCNPPAHMILNKSMAGDWIHNKQINEVKIQLERLK
;
A
#
# COMPACT_ATOMS: atom_id res chain seq x y z
N MET A 1 22.85 -9.11 32.06
CA MET A 1 21.61 -8.33 32.26
C MET A 1 21.40 -7.15 31.29
N LYS A 2 22.36 -6.75 30.43
CA LYS A 2 22.17 -5.60 29.52
C LYS A 2 21.48 -5.91 28.18
N LEU A 3 21.44 -7.17 27.76
CA LEU A 3 20.87 -7.58 26.45
C LEU A 3 19.34 -7.71 26.48
N LEU A 4 18.77 -8.10 27.62
CA LEU A 4 17.32 -8.31 27.77
C LEU A 4 16.54 -6.99 27.75
N THR A 5 17.15 -5.91 28.27
CA THR A 5 16.56 -4.57 28.31
C THR A 5 16.48 -3.94 26.91
N PHE A 6 17.42 -4.28 26.01
CA PHE A 6 17.47 -3.72 24.65
C PHE A 6 16.39 -4.33 23.73
N ILE A 7 16.05 -5.60 23.94
CA ILE A 7 15.00 -6.29 23.16
C ILE A 7 13.60 -5.80 23.57
N LEU A 8 13.39 -5.51 24.85
CA LEU A 8 12.09 -5.01 25.33
C LEU A 8 11.75 -3.61 24.79
N PHE A 9 12.76 -2.76 24.59
CA PHE A 9 12.57 -1.42 24.02
C PHE A 9 12.16 -1.47 22.54
N PHE A 10 12.69 -2.43 21.77
CA PHE A 10 12.35 -2.58 20.36
C PHE A 10 10.92 -3.07 20.11
N VAL A 11 10.36 -3.91 21.00
CA VAL A 11 9.00 -4.44 20.85
C VAL A 11 7.94 -3.36 21.11
N LEU A 12 8.22 -2.40 22.00
CA LEU A 12 7.27 -1.32 22.33
C LEU A 12 7.14 -0.24 21.25
N VAL A 13 8.14 -0.08 20.36
CA VAL A 13 8.12 0.94 19.28
C VAL A 13 7.41 0.43 18.01
N THR A 14 7.07 -0.86 17.92
CA THR A 14 6.46 -1.44 16.71
C THR A 14 4.94 -1.40 16.66
N GLN A 15 4.30 -0.80 17.66
CA GLN A 15 2.84 -0.74 17.72
C GLN A 15 2.39 0.61 17.15
N TYR A 16 1.45 0.58 16.20
CA TYR A 16 0.75 1.73 15.61
C TYR A 16 1.41 2.45 14.42
N THR A 17 1.74 1.73 13.36
CA THR A 17 1.76 2.31 12.01
C THR A 17 0.40 2.13 11.34
N HIS A 18 -0.66 2.68 11.94
CA HIS A 18 -1.86 2.98 11.17
C HIS A 18 -1.65 4.35 10.53
N ALA A 19 -1.26 4.37 9.26
CA ALA A 19 -1.18 5.60 8.49
C ALA A 19 -2.58 6.19 8.35
N SER A 20 -2.91 7.14 9.21
CA SER A 20 -4.14 7.94 9.14
C SER A 20 -3.71 9.40 8.92
N LEU A 21 -4.10 9.98 7.79
CA LEU A 21 -3.78 11.36 7.47
C LEU A 21 -4.82 12.30 8.09
N TYR A 22 -4.35 13.29 8.83
CA TYR A 22 -5.18 14.30 9.49
C TYR A 22 -5.03 15.66 8.78
N GLN A 23 -6.15 16.31 8.48
CA GLN A 23 -6.17 17.70 8.02
C GLN A 23 -6.28 18.61 9.24
N CYS A 24 -5.23 19.42 9.47
CA CYS A 24 -5.14 20.33 10.60
C CYS A 24 -5.28 21.77 10.11
N SER A 25 -6.31 22.46 10.60
CA SER A 25 -6.55 23.87 10.28
C SER A 25 -5.96 24.74 11.39
N SER A 26 -4.93 25.51 11.08
CA SER A 26 -4.31 26.46 12.00
C SER A 26 -5.24 27.65 12.27
N PRO A 27 -5.13 28.30 13.43
CA PRO A 27 -5.91 29.51 13.77
C PRO A 27 -5.74 30.63 12.74
N ASP A 28 -4.58 30.69 12.07
CA ASP A 28 -4.25 31.68 11.05
C ASP A 28 -4.86 31.37 9.66
N GLY A 29 -5.73 30.36 9.56
CA GLY A 29 -6.35 29.92 8.32
C GLY A 29 -5.48 29.02 7.44
N GLY A 30 -4.25 28.72 7.86
CA GLY A 30 -3.38 27.75 7.19
C GLY A 30 -3.90 26.32 7.33
N VAL A 31 -3.77 25.51 6.27
CA VAL A 31 -4.12 24.09 6.29
C VAL A 31 -2.85 23.26 6.14
N SER A 32 -2.64 22.31 7.05
CA SER A 32 -1.53 21.35 6.99
C SER A 32 -2.04 19.91 7.05
N PHE A 33 -1.30 18.99 6.44
CA PHE A 33 -1.61 17.56 6.47
C PHE A 33 -0.50 16.82 7.21
N GLN A 34 -0.89 16.04 8.20
CA GLN A 34 0.04 15.34 9.09
C GLN A 34 -0.39 13.88 9.21
N ASP A 35 0.59 13.00 9.34
CA ASP A 35 0.42 11.57 9.65
C ASP A 35 0.12 11.33 11.15
N LEU A 36 0.24 12.38 11.97
CA LEU A 36 -0.11 12.42 13.38
C LEU A 36 -1.40 13.25 13.61
N PRO A 37 -2.18 12.94 14.66
CA PRO A 37 -3.35 13.74 15.04
C PRO A 37 -2.99 15.22 15.22
N CYS A 38 -3.89 16.10 14.81
CA CYS A 38 -3.72 17.54 14.97
C CYS A 38 -3.58 17.91 16.45
N SER A 39 -2.76 18.92 16.75
CA SER A 39 -2.65 19.47 18.11
C SER A 39 -4.02 19.97 18.59
N THR A 40 -4.28 19.89 19.90
CA THR A 40 -5.60 20.10 20.55
C THR A 40 -6.32 21.40 20.18
N ASP A 41 -5.58 22.41 19.70
CA ASP A 41 -6.12 23.73 19.35
C ASP A 41 -6.47 23.89 17.86
N THR A 42 -6.39 22.81 17.07
CA THR A 42 -6.70 22.83 15.63
C THR A 42 -7.92 21.97 15.29
N GLN A 43 -8.83 22.51 14.48
CA GLN A 43 -10.01 21.76 14.05
C GLN A 43 -9.61 20.59 13.15
N GLN A 44 -9.90 19.38 13.62
CA GLN A 44 -9.67 18.14 12.90
C GLN A 44 -10.87 17.83 12.00
N LYS A 45 -10.69 17.91 10.69
CA LYS A 45 -11.69 17.41 9.74
C LYS A 45 -11.22 16.07 9.19
N GLN A 46 -11.87 14.99 9.62
CA GLN A 46 -11.58 13.67 9.08
C GLN A 46 -12.04 13.63 7.62
N LEU A 47 -11.10 13.58 6.67
CA LEU A 47 -11.35 13.50 5.22
C LEU A 47 -11.95 12.15 4.76
N LYS A 48 -12.51 11.35 5.68
CA LYS A 48 -12.90 9.95 5.46
C LYS A 48 -13.81 9.73 4.25
N ASN A 49 -14.58 10.74 3.84
CA ASN A 49 -15.56 10.63 2.76
C ASN A 49 -14.97 10.79 1.35
N ASP A 50 -13.75 11.33 1.23
CA ASP A 50 -13.14 11.62 -0.08
C ASP A 50 -12.29 10.47 -0.63
N TYR A 51 -12.13 9.40 0.14
CA TYR A 51 -11.37 8.21 -0.26
C TYR A 51 -12.29 7.10 -0.78
N ASP A 52 -11.82 6.34 -1.76
CA ASP A 52 -12.47 5.12 -2.22
C ASP A 52 -12.16 3.91 -1.31
N SER A 53 -12.75 2.75 -1.62
CA SER A 53 -12.55 1.51 -0.84
C SER A 53 -11.11 0.99 -0.84
N ARG A 54 -10.25 1.51 -1.73
CA ARG A 54 -8.84 1.15 -1.86
C ARG A 54 -7.94 2.10 -1.06
N GLY A 55 -8.51 3.21 -0.56
CA GLY A 55 -7.80 4.24 0.18
C GLY A 55 -7.15 5.29 -0.72
N PHE A 56 -7.68 5.53 -1.92
CA PHE A 56 -7.24 6.63 -2.79
C PHE A 56 -8.27 7.75 -2.86
N LEU A 57 -7.82 9.00 -3.01
CA LEU A 57 -8.72 10.13 -3.19
C LEU A 57 -9.56 9.96 -4.46
N LYS A 58 -10.88 9.99 -4.31
CA LYS A 58 -11.86 9.84 -5.40
C LYS A 58 -11.64 10.85 -6.53
N LYS A 59 -11.17 12.07 -6.21
CA LYS A 59 -10.96 13.16 -7.18
C LYS A 59 -10.09 12.73 -8.38
N TRP A 60 -9.05 11.93 -8.15
CA TRP A 60 -8.11 11.48 -9.19
C TRP A 60 -8.74 10.47 -10.16
N PHE A 61 -9.80 9.79 -9.71
CA PHE A 61 -10.52 8.76 -10.45
C PHE A 61 -11.87 9.23 -11.00
N LEU A 62 -12.16 10.54 -10.90
CA LEU A 62 -13.31 11.13 -11.58
C LEU A 62 -13.06 11.14 -13.10
N SER A 63 -14.11 10.89 -13.88
CA SER A 63 -14.00 11.02 -15.34
C SER A 63 -13.95 12.50 -15.74
N PRO A 64 -13.03 12.90 -16.63
CA PRO A 64 -12.97 14.27 -17.15
C PRO A 64 -14.21 14.59 -18.00
N LYS A 65 -14.76 15.80 -17.85
CA LYS A 65 -16.06 16.21 -18.41
C LYS A 65 -16.12 16.24 -19.94
N ILE A 66 -14.98 16.40 -20.63
CA ILE A 66 -14.91 16.73 -22.07
C ILE A 66 -14.68 15.50 -22.97
N SER A 67 -14.43 14.32 -22.40
CA SER A 67 -14.20 13.10 -23.19
C SER A 67 -15.44 12.21 -23.24
N SER A 68 -16.02 12.04 -24.43
CA SER A 68 -17.05 11.01 -24.71
C SER A 68 -16.43 9.65 -25.10
N SER A 69 -15.15 9.63 -25.46
CA SER A 69 -14.47 8.40 -25.92
C SER A 69 -14.28 7.40 -24.78
N SER A 70 -14.59 6.13 -25.07
CA SER A 70 -14.30 4.98 -24.20
C SER A 70 -12.83 4.55 -24.33
N VAL A 71 -12.22 4.09 -23.24
CA VAL A 71 -10.88 3.51 -23.28
C VAL A 71 -10.94 2.04 -23.70
N LYS A 72 -10.08 1.65 -24.64
CA LYS A 72 -9.87 0.26 -25.05
C LYS A 72 -8.42 -0.14 -24.76
N CYS A 73 -8.23 -1.20 -23.99
CA CYS A 73 -6.90 -1.73 -23.67
C CYS A 73 -6.72 -3.14 -24.24
N THR A 74 -5.54 -3.41 -24.76
CA THR A 74 -4.99 -4.72 -25.08
C THR A 74 -3.84 -5.02 -24.13
N ASP A 75 -3.20 -6.18 -24.26
CA ASP A 75 -2.09 -6.60 -23.39
C ASP A 75 -0.84 -5.70 -23.47
N LYS A 76 -0.77 -4.82 -24.48
CA LYS A 76 0.41 -3.98 -24.76
C LYS A 76 0.12 -2.49 -24.77
N LYS A 77 -1.16 -2.09 -24.90
CA LYS A 77 -1.52 -0.69 -25.07
C LYS A 77 -2.94 -0.37 -24.63
N CYS A 78 -3.15 0.87 -24.23
CA CYS A 78 -4.46 1.45 -24.04
C CYS A 78 -4.66 2.61 -25.02
N SER A 79 -5.88 2.76 -25.53
CA SER A 79 -6.25 3.78 -26.51
C SER A 79 -7.55 4.47 -26.13
N CYS A 80 -7.66 5.76 -26.48
CA CYS A 80 -8.84 6.59 -26.32
C CYS A 80 -8.87 7.63 -27.43
N GLY A 81 -9.80 7.50 -28.38
CA GLY A 81 -9.77 8.31 -29.60
C GLY A 81 -8.45 8.12 -30.35
N ASN A 82 -7.73 9.22 -30.58
CA ASN A 82 -6.42 9.22 -31.24
C ASN A 82 -5.23 9.09 -30.25
N GLU A 83 -5.49 9.10 -28.95
CA GLU A 83 -4.45 8.91 -27.95
C GLU A 83 -4.17 7.43 -27.74
N GLU A 84 -2.90 7.06 -27.75
CA GLU A 84 -2.42 5.71 -27.50
C GLU A 84 -1.26 5.76 -26.50
N VAL A 85 -1.33 4.89 -25.49
CA VAL A 85 -0.25 4.70 -24.51
C VAL A 85 0.15 3.24 -24.54
N MET A 86 1.41 3.00 -24.92
CA MET A 86 2.04 1.70 -24.82
C MET A 86 2.44 1.45 -23.36
N PHE A 87 2.24 0.23 -22.90
CA PHE A 87 2.79 -0.22 -21.63
C PHE A 87 3.50 -1.56 -21.81
N THR A 88 4.74 -1.61 -21.36
CA THR A 88 5.53 -2.85 -21.35
C THR A 88 5.36 -3.52 -19.99
N PRO A 89 4.95 -4.79 -19.95
CA PRO A 89 4.83 -5.53 -18.70
C PRO A 89 6.24 -5.94 -18.26
N ARG A 90 6.95 -5.05 -17.56
CA ARG A 90 8.21 -5.45 -16.90
C ARG A 90 7.99 -5.85 -15.44
N VAL A 91 7.10 -5.16 -14.71
CA VAL A 91 6.62 -5.53 -13.36
C VAL A 91 5.29 -4.79 -13.09
N PRO A 92 4.20 -5.44 -12.63
CA PRO A 92 2.93 -4.78 -12.34
C PRO A 92 3.04 -3.59 -11.36
N SER A 93 3.90 -3.67 -10.35
CA SER A 93 4.08 -2.57 -9.39
C SER A 93 4.75 -1.34 -10.00
N PHE A 94 5.75 -1.53 -10.87
CA PHE A 94 6.35 -0.42 -11.62
C PHE A 94 5.34 0.21 -12.59
N ALA A 95 4.51 -0.62 -13.23
CA ALA A 95 3.44 -0.12 -14.09
C ALA A 95 2.37 0.65 -13.31
N LEU A 96 2.08 0.24 -12.07
CA LEU A 96 1.19 0.94 -11.15
C LEU A 96 1.72 2.33 -10.79
N GLU A 97 2.98 2.42 -10.34
CA GLU A 97 3.64 3.69 -10.00
C GLU A 97 3.65 4.64 -11.21
N LYS A 98 4.12 4.16 -12.36
CA LYS A 98 4.17 4.96 -13.58
C LYS A 98 2.78 5.43 -14.04
N SER A 99 1.75 4.62 -13.84
CA SER A 99 0.38 5.01 -14.19
C SER A 99 -0.13 6.15 -13.32
N ILE A 100 0.35 6.27 -12.08
CA ILE A 100 -0.03 7.35 -11.16
C ILE A 100 0.66 8.65 -11.51
N ASP A 101 1.98 8.61 -11.71
CA ASP A 101 2.74 9.79 -12.12
C ASP A 101 2.16 10.38 -13.40
N ALA A 102 1.83 9.50 -14.36
CA ALA A 102 1.23 9.92 -15.61
C ALA A 102 -0.22 10.42 -15.45
N LEU A 103 -1.00 9.84 -14.53
CA LEU A 103 -2.36 10.31 -14.20
C LEU A 103 -2.33 11.71 -13.61
N ILE A 104 -1.44 11.93 -12.64
CA ILE A 104 -1.21 13.24 -12.00
C ILE A 104 -0.83 14.28 -13.04
N ASN A 105 0.23 14.02 -13.82
CA ASN A 105 0.73 14.95 -14.83
C ASN A 105 -0.36 15.29 -15.88
N SER A 106 -1.20 14.31 -16.23
CA SER A 106 -2.31 14.52 -17.17
C SER A 106 -3.41 15.40 -16.56
N TRP A 107 -3.70 15.25 -15.27
CA TRP A 107 -4.63 16.13 -14.55
C TRP A 107 -4.11 17.55 -14.40
N ASP A 108 -2.84 17.73 -14.04
CA ASP A 108 -2.22 19.05 -13.92
C ASP A 108 -2.26 19.77 -15.28
N THR A 109 -1.88 19.08 -16.35
CA THR A 109 -1.96 19.62 -17.71
C THR A 109 -3.40 19.93 -18.12
N TYR A 110 -4.36 19.05 -17.80
CA TYR A 110 -5.77 19.27 -18.10
C TYR A 110 -6.32 20.52 -17.39
N ASN A 111 -5.98 20.71 -16.11
CA ASN A 111 -6.41 21.85 -15.31
C ASN A 111 -5.74 23.15 -15.76
N ASP A 112 -4.45 23.13 -16.13
CA ASP A 112 -3.73 24.28 -16.69
C ASP A 112 -4.31 24.73 -18.04
N ILE A 113 -4.71 23.80 -18.92
CA ILE A 113 -5.43 24.17 -20.14
C ILE A 113 -6.81 24.75 -19.81
N LEU A 114 -7.50 24.17 -18.82
CA LEU A 114 -8.84 24.62 -18.43
C LEU A 114 -8.82 26.03 -17.81
N SER A 115 -7.87 26.34 -16.92
CA SER A 115 -7.73 27.67 -16.30
C SER A 115 -7.39 28.76 -17.32
N ARG A 116 -6.44 28.49 -18.23
CA ARG A 116 -6.11 29.42 -19.32
C ARG A 116 -7.27 29.66 -20.28
N SER A 117 -8.19 28.70 -20.39
CA SER A 117 -9.36 28.84 -21.26
C SER A 117 -10.43 29.80 -20.73
N THR A 118 -10.38 30.12 -19.43
CA THR A 118 -11.31 31.06 -18.77
C THR A 118 -10.74 32.48 -18.61
N ASP A 119 -9.42 32.66 -18.69
CA ASP A 119 -8.74 33.92 -18.27
C ASP A 119 -8.50 34.97 -19.38
N TYR A 120 -8.85 34.72 -20.65
CA TYR A 120 -8.67 35.71 -21.72
C TYR A 120 -9.99 36.41 -22.10
N ALA A 121 -10.30 37.49 -21.39
CA ALA A 121 -11.09 38.65 -21.85
C ALA A 121 -12.19 38.36 -22.91
N GLY A 122 -13.12 37.44 -22.59
CA GLY A 122 -14.34 37.23 -23.36
C GLY A 122 -14.20 36.52 -24.72
N LYS A 123 -13.00 36.07 -25.14
CA LYS A 123 -12.83 35.22 -26.32
C LYS A 123 -12.36 33.83 -25.89
N ARG A 124 -13.29 32.86 -25.86
CA ARG A 124 -12.96 31.43 -25.73
C ARG A 124 -12.09 31.00 -26.90
N ASN A 125 -10.79 30.98 -26.71
CA ASN A 125 -9.89 30.19 -27.55
C ASN A 125 -9.41 28.99 -26.72
N THR A 126 -10.38 28.21 -26.25
CA THR A 126 -10.09 26.96 -25.56
C THR A 126 -9.49 26.01 -26.59
N ASP A 127 -8.27 25.52 -26.37
CA ASP A 127 -7.74 24.39 -27.14
C ASP A 127 -8.51 23.13 -26.71
N VAL A 128 -9.74 23.00 -27.23
CA VAL A 128 -10.68 21.91 -26.93
C VAL A 128 -10.05 20.58 -27.29
N ASP A 129 -9.22 20.54 -28.33
CA ASP A 129 -8.54 19.32 -28.74
C ASP A 129 -7.42 18.94 -27.77
N ALA A 130 -6.65 19.90 -27.25
CA ALA A 130 -5.72 19.62 -26.14
C ALA A 130 -6.45 19.14 -24.88
N LEU A 131 -7.58 19.74 -24.51
CA LEU A 131 -8.42 19.26 -23.40
C LEU A 131 -8.90 17.83 -23.64
N ARG A 132 -9.37 17.52 -24.85
CA ARG A 132 -9.82 16.16 -25.23
C ARG A 132 -8.69 15.15 -25.17
N ARG A 133 -7.49 15.51 -25.64
CA ARG A 133 -6.29 14.66 -25.57
C ARG A 133 -5.94 14.35 -24.12
N GLN A 134 -5.85 15.37 -23.26
CA GLN A 134 -5.54 15.14 -21.85
C GLN A 134 -6.65 14.37 -21.12
N ALA A 135 -7.92 14.66 -21.41
CA ALA A 135 -9.04 13.88 -20.89
C ALA A 135 -8.95 12.40 -21.28
N CYS A 136 -8.54 12.09 -22.51
CA CYS A 136 -8.31 10.72 -22.94
C CYS A 136 -7.12 10.07 -22.23
N ARG A 137 -6.01 10.78 -22.03
CA ARG A 137 -4.85 10.30 -21.26
C ARG A 137 -5.22 9.99 -19.82
N ILE A 138 -5.95 10.88 -19.13
CA ILE A 138 -6.48 10.65 -17.78
C ILE A 138 -7.23 9.33 -17.73
N LYS A 139 -8.19 9.10 -18.64
CA LYS A 139 -8.96 7.86 -18.66
C LYS A 139 -8.09 6.62 -18.92
N ILE A 140 -7.11 6.74 -19.83
CA ILE A 140 -6.15 5.66 -20.11
C ILE A 140 -5.39 5.30 -18.83
N TYR A 141 -4.80 6.29 -18.13
CA TYR A 141 -4.02 6.04 -16.93
C TYR A 141 -4.87 5.56 -15.75
N GLN A 142 -6.10 6.05 -15.60
CA GLN A 142 -7.08 5.49 -14.64
C GLN A 142 -7.35 4.00 -14.91
N ARG A 143 -7.50 3.61 -16.19
CA ARG A 143 -7.73 2.21 -16.57
C ARG A 143 -6.49 1.35 -16.31
N MET A 144 -5.30 1.83 -16.69
CA MET A 144 -4.03 1.15 -16.43
C MET A 144 -3.79 0.95 -14.93
N PHE A 145 -4.02 2.01 -14.13
CA PHE A 145 -3.96 1.93 -12.68
C PHE A 145 -4.86 0.82 -12.14
N ASN A 146 -6.13 0.78 -12.57
CA ASN A 146 -7.08 -0.23 -12.10
C ASN A 146 -6.65 -1.67 -12.45
N VAL A 147 -6.09 -1.88 -13.65
CA VAL A 147 -5.58 -3.18 -14.08
C VAL A 147 -4.42 -3.60 -13.18
N HIS A 148 -3.37 -2.79 -13.08
CA HIS A 148 -2.17 -3.14 -12.33
C HIS A 148 -2.39 -3.17 -10.82
N TYR A 149 -3.29 -2.33 -10.29
CA TYR A 149 -3.66 -2.37 -8.87
C TYR A 149 -4.30 -3.72 -8.51
N SER A 150 -5.15 -4.24 -9.40
CA SER A 150 -5.76 -5.56 -9.19
C SER A 150 -4.74 -6.71 -9.25
N GLU A 151 -3.69 -6.57 -10.06
CA GLU A 151 -2.61 -7.56 -10.15
C GLU A 151 -1.75 -7.55 -8.89
N VAL A 152 -1.34 -6.35 -8.43
CA VAL A 152 -0.52 -6.19 -7.23
C VAL A 152 -1.27 -6.65 -5.98
N THR A 153 -2.57 -6.33 -5.86
CA THR A 153 -3.39 -6.76 -4.71
C THR A 153 -3.57 -8.28 -4.65
N LYS A 154 -3.79 -8.95 -5.78
CA LYS A 154 -3.86 -10.43 -5.83
C LYS A 154 -2.59 -11.09 -5.34
N VAL A 155 -1.42 -10.56 -5.74
CA VAL A 155 -0.12 -11.07 -5.28
C VAL A 155 0.01 -10.88 -3.77
N ASN A 156 -0.40 -9.72 -3.26
CA ASN A 156 -0.38 -9.43 -1.82
C ASN A 156 -1.32 -10.34 -1.01
N ASP A 157 -2.52 -10.63 -1.51
CA ASP A 157 -3.47 -11.52 -0.82
C ASP A 157 -2.96 -12.97 -0.71
N VAL A 158 -2.31 -13.47 -1.77
CA VAL A 158 -1.66 -14.80 -1.75
C VAL A 158 -0.52 -14.81 -0.74
N TYR A 159 0.25 -13.74 -0.69
CA TYR A 159 1.34 -13.58 0.26
C TYR A 159 0.86 -13.61 1.72
N GLU A 160 -0.13 -12.78 2.07
CA GLU A 160 -0.66 -12.70 3.44
C GLU A 160 -1.22 -14.05 3.91
N LYS A 161 -1.88 -14.80 3.02
CA LYS A 161 -2.33 -16.16 3.31
C LYS A 161 -1.17 -17.11 3.58
N ASN A 162 -0.11 -17.06 2.79
CA ASN A 162 1.07 -17.90 2.98
C ASN A 162 1.79 -17.56 4.29
N LEU A 163 1.92 -16.27 4.61
CA LEU A 163 2.53 -15.80 5.86
C LEU A 163 1.72 -16.27 7.09
N ALA A 164 0.38 -16.16 7.03
CA ALA A 164 -0.49 -16.65 8.08
C ALA A 164 -0.39 -18.17 8.27
N ASN A 165 -0.28 -18.93 7.18
CA ASN A 165 -0.10 -20.37 7.22
C ASN A 165 1.24 -20.77 7.86
N GLU A 166 2.34 -20.11 7.52
CA GLU A 166 3.65 -20.37 8.12
C GLU A 166 3.66 -20.04 9.62
N LYS A 167 3.07 -18.90 10.03
CA LYS A 167 2.90 -18.55 11.45
C LYS A 167 2.08 -19.60 12.20
N ARG A 168 1.03 -20.15 11.59
CA ARG A 168 0.22 -21.23 12.17
C ARG A 168 1.01 -22.52 12.33
N LYS A 169 1.80 -22.92 11.32
CA LYS A 169 2.68 -24.10 11.41
C LYS A 169 3.72 -23.94 12.52
N GLU A 170 4.32 -22.76 12.64
CA GLU A 170 5.28 -22.47 13.71
C GLU A 170 4.63 -22.54 15.09
N LYS A 171 3.43 -21.95 15.25
CA LYS A 171 2.66 -22.04 16.50
C LYS A 171 2.38 -23.50 16.89
N ASN A 172 1.85 -24.29 15.96
CA ASN A 172 1.56 -25.70 16.20
C ASN A 172 2.82 -26.51 16.56
N ARG A 173 3.98 -26.21 15.93
CA ARG A 173 5.27 -26.84 16.28
C ARG A 173 5.72 -26.48 17.69
N LYS A 174 5.56 -25.24 18.11
CA LYS A 174 5.89 -24.79 19.48
C LYS A 174 4.98 -25.47 20.52
N GLU A 175 3.69 -25.58 20.24
CA GLU A 175 2.72 -26.27 21.10
C GLU A 175 3.05 -27.76 21.22
N ALA A 176 3.32 -28.45 20.11
CA ALA A 176 3.73 -29.86 20.13
C ALA A 176 5.02 -30.09 20.94
N CYS A 177 6.02 -29.22 20.78
CA CYS A 177 7.25 -29.29 21.57
C CYS A 177 7.01 -29.09 23.08
N LEU A 178 6.12 -28.14 23.44
CA LEU A 178 5.74 -27.90 24.83
C LEU A 178 5.03 -29.11 25.43
N GLU A 179 4.15 -29.76 24.67
CA GLU A 179 3.42 -30.95 25.10
C GLU A 179 4.34 -32.15 25.28
N THR A 180 5.25 -32.41 24.33
CA THR A 180 6.31 -33.44 24.50
C THR A 180 7.18 -33.13 25.71
N SER A 181 7.55 -31.86 25.96
CA SER A 181 8.35 -31.49 27.13
C SER A 181 7.62 -31.73 28.46
N LYS A 182 6.29 -31.58 28.50
CA LYS A 182 5.49 -31.87 29.70
C LYS A 182 5.42 -33.38 29.96
N GLN A 183 5.10 -34.16 28.92
CA GLN A 183 5.05 -35.63 29.03
C GLN A 183 6.40 -36.21 29.46
N THR A 184 7.49 -35.77 28.85
CA THR A 184 8.85 -36.21 29.21
C THR A 184 9.28 -35.76 30.61
N HIS A 185 8.79 -34.61 31.10
CA HIS A 185 9.01 -34.21 32.49
C HIS A 185 8.24 -35.09 33.49
N GLU A 186 6.98 -35.41 33.20
CA GLU A 186 6.17 -36.34 34.01
C GLU A 186 6.79 -37.75 34.04
N GLU A 187 7.25 -38.24 32.88
CA GLU A 187 7.98 -39.50 32.77
C GLU A 187 9.30 -39.48 33.54
N ALA A 188 10.05 -38.38 33.54
CA ALA A 188 11.28 -38.24 34.31
C ALA A 188 11.02 -38.22 35.82
N ILE A 189 9.94 -37.56 36.27
CA ILE A 189 9.50 -37.61 37.67
C ILE A 189 9.16 -39.06 38.06
N GLN A 190 8.49 -39.81 37.18
CA GLN A 190 8.16 -41.21 37.42
C GLN A 190 9.41 -42.12 37.42
N ALA A 191 10.32 -41.95 36.46
CA ALA A 191 11.57 -42.70 36.38
C ALA A 191 12.47 -42.47 37.61
N LYS A 192 12.47 -41.26 38.18
CA LYS A 192 13.14 -40.96 39.46
C LYS A 192 12.52 -41.70 40.64
N LYS A 193 11.18 -41.81 40.70
CA LYS A 193 10.52 -42.64 41.71
C LYS A 193 10.89 -44.12 41.56
N ASP A 194 11.13 -44.56 40.33
CA ASP A 194 11.47 -45.94 40.00
C ASP A 194 12.99 -46.24 40.01
N GLY A 195 13.84 -45.27 40.37
CA GLY A 195 15.29 -45.45 40.48
C GLY A 195 16.06 -45.56 39.15
N ARG A 196 15.48 -45.12 38.02
CA ARG A 196 16.12 -45.16 36.68
C ARG A 196 16.81 -43.82 36.32
N PRO A 197 17.92 -43.83 35.56
CA PRO A 197 18.63 -42.60 35.17
C PRO A 197 17.91 -41.80 34.05
N ASP A 198 17.99 -40.47 34.15
CA ASP A 198 17.35 -39.49 33.24
C ASP A 198 18.04 -39.41 31.86
N LYS A 199 17.26 -39.23 30.78
CA LYS A 199 17.80 -39.03 29.42
C LYS A 199 16.89 -38.11 28.57
N TYR A 200 17.09 -36.78 28.58
CA TYR A 200 16.33 -35.90 27.68
C TYR A 200 17.06 -34.64 27.17
N THR A 201 16.92 -34.38 25.87
CA THR A 201 16.93 -33.04 25.26
C THR A 201 16.01 -33.00 24.02
N CYS A 202 15.04 -32.09 24.01
CA CYS A 202 14.42 -31.59 22.78
C CYS A 202 15.25 -30.41 22.29
N ASN A 203 16.09 -30.61 21.27
CA ASN A 203 16.79 -29.50 20.63
C ASN A 203 15.89 -28.90 19.53
N PRO A 204 15.54 -27.60 19.59
CA PRO A 204 14.86 -26.95 18.47
C PRO A 204 15.81 -26.93 17.24
N PRO A 205 15.31 -27.12 16.01
CA PRO A 205 16.15 -27.11 14.84
C PRO A 205 16.70 -25.70 14.57
N ALA A 206 18.03 -25.60 14.42
CA ALA A 206 18.79 -24.36 14.25
C ALA A 206 18.67 -23.70 12.85
N HIS A 207 17.63 -24.00 12.07
CA HIS A 207 17.55 -23.55 10.67
C HIS A 207 16.41 -22.55 10.45
N MET A 208 16.61 -21.32 10.91
CA MET A 208 16.01 -20.13 10.29
C MET A 208 17.02 -19.55 9.31
N ILE A 209 17.11 -20.12 8.11
CA ILE A 209 17.61 -19.34 6.97
C ILE A 209 16.43 -18.46 6.56
N LEU A 210 16.51 -17.18 6.91
CA LEU A 210 15.69 -16.10 6.36
C LEU A 210 15.64 -16.29 4.84
N ASN A 211 14.47 -16.73 4.36
CA ASN A 211 14.24 -17.00 2.95
C ASN A 211 14.42 -15.68 2.18
N LYS A 212 15.32 -15.68 1.19
CA LYS A 212 15.59 -14.55 0.28
C LYS A 212 14.33 -13.96 -0.40
N SER A 213 13.18 -14.63 -0.31
CA SER A 213 11.85 -14.13 -0.68
C SER A 213 11.52 -12.78 -0.03
N MET A 214 11.86 -12.58 1.25
CA MET A 214 11.41 -11.42 2.02
C MET A 214 11.93 -10.06 1.52
N ALA A 215 12.99 -10.05 0.70
CA ALA A 215 13.55 -8.83 0.13
C ALA A 215 12.72 -8.29 -1.05
N GLY A 216 12.06 -9.15 -1.83
CA GLY A 216 11.09 -8.72 -2.85
C GLY A 216 9.78 -8.20 -2.23
N ASP A 217 9.51 -8.63 -0.99
CA ASP A 217 8.23 -8.49 -0.30
C ASP A 217 8.06 -7.14 0.44
N TRP A 218 9.15 -6.53 0.93
CA TRP A 218 9.10 -5.15 1.47
C TRP A 218 8.83 -4.10 0.38
N ILE A 219 9.32 -4.37 -0.83
CA ILE A 219 9.24 -3.43 -1.95
C ILE A 219 7.77 -3.18 -2.37
N HIS A 220 6.91 -4.19 -2.34
CA HIS A 220 5.52 -4.06 -2.83
C HIS A 220 4.58 -3.30 -1.88
N ASN A 221 4.59 -3.60 -0.58
CA ASN A 221 3.78 -2.86 0.40
C ASN A 221 4.29 -1.42 0.58
N LYS A 222 5.61 -1.22 0.50
CA LYS A 222 6.20 0.11 0.43
C LYS A 222 5.73 0.87 -0.81
N GLN A 223 5.72 0.23 -1.98
CA GLN A 223 5.28 0.87 -3.23
C GLN A 223 3.82 1.31 -3.20
N ILE A 224 2.89 0.51 -2.66
CA ILE A 224 1.47 0.94 -2.51
C ILE A 224 1.36 2.16 -1.60
N ASN A 225 2.12 2.18 -0.50
CA ASN A 225 2.10 3.30 0.44
C ASN A 225 2.77 4.55 -0.15
N GLU A 226 3.88 4.41 -0.87
CA GLU A 226 4.54 5.51 -1.60
C GLU A 226 3.60 6.13 -2.64
N VAL A 227 2.90 5.27 -3.39
CA VAL A 227 1.84 5.65 -4.33
C VAL A 227 0.73 6.46 -3.67
N LYS A 228 0.27 6.04 -2.48
CA LYS A 228 -0.74 6.80 -1.71
C LYS A 228 -0.20 8.17 -1.30
N ILE A 229 1.03 8.22 -0.78
CA ILE A 229 1.70 9.46 -0.36
C ILE A 229 1.85 10.43 -1.54
N GLN A 230 2.25 9.94 -2.73
CA GLN A 230 2.40 10.77 -3.94
C GLN A 230 1.08 11.43 -4.34
N LEU A 231 -0.03 10.69 -4.35
CA LEU A 231 -1.36 11.22 -4.68
C LEU A 231 -1.89 12.24 -3.66
N GLU A 232 -1.35 12.26 -2.45
CA GLU A 232 -1.75 13.17 -1.37
C GLU A 232 -0.93 14.45 -1.31
N ARG A 233 0.36 14.42 -1.70
CA ARG A 233 1.26 15.61 -1.71
C ARG A 233 0.86 16.71 -2.71
N LEU A 234 -0.12 16.46 -3.56
CA LEU A 234 -0.56 17.33 -4.65
C LEU A 234 -1.96 17.93 -4.38
N LYS A 235 -2.23 18.23 -3.11
CA LYS A 235 -3.34 19.10 -2.69
C LYS A 235 -2.81 20.51 -2.51
#